data_AF-A0A451A0M1-F1
#
_entry.id   AF-A0A451A0M1-F1
#
_cell.length_a   1.000
_cell.length_b   1.000
_cell.length_c   1.000
_cell.angle_alpha   90.00
_cell.angle_beta   90.00
_cell.angle_gamma   90.00
#
_symmetry.space_group_name_H-M   'P 1'
#
loop_
_entity.id
_entity.type
_entity.pdbx_description
1 polymer ?
#
loop_
_entity_poly.entity_id
_entity_poly.type
_entity_poly.pdbx_seq_one_letter_code
_entity_poly.pdbx_strand_id
1 'polypeptide(L)'
;MQQNSIGHSLSETEFNNLCSHYKDTYEIHLASMKRRDRLFYALLVILALFLLQITSADLVSSILSHYIENKLKTSIDKDLNLFGTLFWFLLFGFSSRYYQTVIEIERQYNYIHDLEEILNSKYAGTCIFTREGKAYLDKYPLFSSWVRWLYTWAFPLIILLCISIRIYDELANYKALGLALVPGVVFYLLVGIFTILYIGKLHSLSLRKLLKRVKATIDHKSSPE
;
A
#
# COMPACT_ATOMS: atom_id res chain seq x y z
N MET A 1 -16.38 -1.00 53.08
CA MET A 1 -15.81 -1.74 51.94
C MET A 1 -15.07 -0.74 51.06
N GLN A 2 -13.75 -0.71 51.19
CA GLN A 2 -12.85 0.21 50.48
C GLN A 2 -12.58 -0.36 49.08
N GLN A 3 -13.00 0.35 48.03
CA GLN A 3 -12.60 0.05 46.66
C GLN A 3 -11.16 0.52 46.44
N ASN A 4 -10.22 -0.42 46.51
CA ASN A 4 -8.85 -0.22 46.02
C ASN A 4 -8.88 -0.18 44.48
N SER A 5 -8.96 1.02 43.90
CA SER A 5 -8.48 1.24 42.54
C SER A 5 -7.05 1.76 42.63
N ILE A 6 -6.08 0.84 42.57
CA ILE A 6 -4.67 1.19 42.43
C ILE A 6 -4.47 1.61 40.97
N GLY A 7 -4.87 2.85 40.66
CA GLY A 7 -4.41 3.52 39.45
C GLY A 7 -2.93 3.79 39.64
N HIS A 8 -2.07 3.03 38.97
CA HIS A 8 -0.64 3.26 39.00
C HIS A 8 -0.38 4.63 38.35
N SER A 9 -0.15 5.67 39.15
CA SER A 9 0.19 6.99 38.64
C SER A 9 1.63 6.94 38.11
N LEU A 10 1.81 7.28 36.83
CA LEU A 10 3.13 7.39 36.21
C LEU A 10 3.98 8.41 36.98
N SER A 11 5.19 8.02 37.37
CA SER A 11 6.18 8.94 37.94
C SER A 11 6.51 10.05 36.94
N GLU A 12 7.08 11.15 37.42
CA GLU A 12 7.46 12.28 36.56
C GLU A 12 8.45 11.85 35.46
N THR A 13 9.43 11.01 35.81
CA THR A 13 10.39 10.46 34.86
C THR A 13 9.73 9.58 33.81
N GLU A 14 8.85 8.65 34.21
CA GLU A 14 8.14 7.78 33.26
C GLU A 14 7.24 8.58 32.31
N PHE A 15 6.59 9.62 32.84
CA PHE A 15 5.77 10.51 32.02
C PHE A 15 6.60 11.31 31.01
N ASN A 16 7.74 11.87 31.44
CA ASN A 16 8.64 12.61 30.55
C ASN A 16 9.21 11.68 29.45
N ASN A 17 9.55 10.45 29.80
CA ASN A 17 9.97 9.43 28.84
C ASN A 17 8.87 9.13 27.82
N LEU A 18 7.62 8.99 28.27
CA LEU A 18 6.47 8.74 27.40
C LEU A 18 6.19 9.92 26.46
N CYS A 19 6.30 11.15 26.94
CA CYS A 19 6.19 12.37 26.12
C CYS A 19 7.27 12.42 25.04
N SER A 20 8.53 12.09 25.39
CA SER A 20 9.62 12.00 24.41
C SER A 20 9.33 10.92 23.37
N HIS A 21 8.94 9.73 23.82
CA HIS A 21 8.63 8.61 22.94
C HIS A 21 7.46 8.91 21.99
N TYR A 22 6.43 9.62 22.47
CA TYR A 22 5.32 10.08 21.64
C TYR A 22 5.80 11.05 20.54
N LYS A 23 6.66 12.00 20.90
CA LYS A 23 7.27 12.93 19.93
C LYS A 23 8.06 12.17 18.87
N ASP A 24 8.93 11.26 19.28
CA ASP A 24 9.78 10.48 18.36
C ASP A 24 8.93 9.59 17.44
N THR A 25 7.90 8.95 18.01
CA THR A 25 6.94 8.13 17.24
C THR A 25 6.22 8.96 16.18
N TYR A 26 5.81 10.19 16.52
CA TYR A 26 5.19 11.10 15.56
C TYR A 26 6.15 11.48 14.43
N GLU A 27 7.42 11.75 14.74
CA GLU A 27 8.43 12.08 13.73
C GLU A 27 8.67 10.92 12.76
N ILE A 28 8.75 9.69 13.27
CA ILE A 28 8.83 8.46 12.45
C ILE A 28 7.59 8.32 11.55
N HIS A 29 6.42 8.64 12.08
CA HIS A 29 5.17 8.58 11.35
C HIS A 29 5.14 9.58 10.18
N LEU A 30 5.49 10.84 10.44
CA LEU A 30 5.60 11.88 9.42
C LEU A 30 6.62 11.51 8.34
N ALA A 31 7.77 10.93 8.71
CA ALA A 31 8.77 10.43 7.77
C ALA A 31 8.22 9.31 6.87
N SER A 32 7.39 8.42 7.44
CA SER A 32 6.76 7.34 6.71
C SER A 32 5.71 7.85 5.72
N MET A 33 4.92 8.86 6.09
CA MET A 33 3.99 9.54 5.17
C MET A 33 4.74 10.17 3.98
N LYS A 34 5.82 10.91 4.23
CA LYS A 34 6.65 11.51 3.15
C LYS A 34 7.26 10.44 2.24
N ARG A 35 7.65 9.29 2.80
CA ARG A 35 8.16 8.14 2.03
C ARG A 35 7.07 7.52 1.14
N ARG A 36 5.85 7.35 1.66
CA ARG A 36 4.69 6.89 0.86
C ARG A 36 4.45 7.82 -0.32
N ASP A 37 4.42 9.12 -0.09
CA ASP A 37 4.11 10.09 -1.16
C ASP A 37 5.18 10.08 -2.26
N ARG A 38 6.47 10.01 -1.89
CA ARG A 38 7.55 9.84 -2.88
C ARG A 38 7.42 8.53 -3.68
N LEU A 39 7.11 7.43 -3.00
CA LEU A 39 6.89 6.14 -3.67
C LEU A 39 5.67 6.18 -4.58
N PHE A 40 4.60 6.86 -4.19
CA PHE A 40 3.41 7.04 -5.00
C PHE A 40 3.72 7.77 -6.30
N TYR A 41 4.43 8.91 -6.25
CA TYR A 41 4.81 9.64 -7.46
C TYR A 41 5.76 8.83 -8.35
N ALA A 42 6.74 8.13 -7.76
CA ALA A 42 7.62 7.23 -8.52
C ALA A 42 6.81 6.14 -9.23
N LEU A 43 5.83 5.56 -8.53
CA LEU A 43 4.94 4.55 -9.08
C LEU A 43 4.02 5.08 -10.19
N LEU A 44 3.52 6.31 -10.09
CA LEU A 44 2.75 6.92 -11.17
C LEU A 44 3.59 7.04 -12.45
N VAL A 45 4.86 7.45 -12.33
CA VAL A 45 5.77 7.52 -13.48
C VAL A 45 6.04 6.12 -14.04
N ILE A 46 6.36 5.15 -13.18
CA ILE A 46 6.58 3.75 -13.60
C ILE A 46 5.34 3.20 -14.31
N LEU A 47 4.15 3.45 -13.77
CA LEU A 47 2.89 2.99 -14.34
C LEU A 47 2.59 3.65 -15.69
N ALA A 48 2.87 4.95 -15.84
CA ALA A 48 2.72 5.64 -17.12
C ALA A 48 3.67 5.05 -18.18
N LEU A 49 4.94 4.82 -17.83
CA LEU A 49 5.90 4.15 -18.70
C LEU A 49 5.49 2.71 -19.01
N PHE A 50 4.92 2.01 -18.03
CA PHE A 50 4.44 0.65 -18.18
C PHE A 50 3.26 0.57 -19.16
N LEU A 51 2.29 1.48 -19.05
CA LEU A 51 1.18 1.59 -19.99
C LEU A 51 1.65 1.95 -21.41
N LEU A 52 2.66 2.83 -21.53
CA LEU A 52 3.30 3.12 -22.81
C LEU A 52 3.97 1.87 -23.40
N GLN A 53 4.64 1.06 -22.58
CA GLN A 53 5.24 -0.21 -23.01
C GLN A 53 4.18 -1.21 -23.47
N ILE A 54 3.02 -1.29 -22.82
CA ILE A 54 1.91 -2.16 -23.25
C ILE A 54 1.36 -1.69 -24.60
N THR A 55 1.13 -0.39 -24.76
CA THR A 55 0.44 0.18 -25.93
C THR A 55 1.36 0.41 -27.13
N SER A 56 2.66 0.56 -26.92
CA SER A 56 3.63 0.95 -27.95
C SER A 56 5.03 0.38 -27.66
N ALA A 57 5.10 -0.95 -27.54
CA ALA A 57 6.32 -1.69 -27.21
C ALA A 57 7.50 -1.38 -28.15
N ASP A 58 7.26 -1.25 -29.46
CA ASP A 58 8.30 -0.96 -30.46
C ASP A 58 8.90 0.44 -30.30
N LEU A 59 8.07 1.44 -29.96
CA LEU A 59 8.55 2.80 -29.72
C LEU A 59 9.48 2.81 -28.51
N VAL A 60 9.04 2.22 -27.40
CA VAL A 60 9.82 2.20 -26.15
C VAL A 60 11.12 1.43 -26.32
N SER A 61 11.09 0.26 -26.97
CA SER A 61 12.30 -0.54 -27.20
C SER A 61 13.28 0.16 -28.14
N SER A 62 12.80 0.87 -29.17
CA SER A 62 13.67 1.64 -30.06
C SER A 62 14.37 2.78 -29.34
N ILE A 63 13.64 3.52 -28.49
CA ILE A 63 14.19 4.65 -27.72
C ILE A 63 15.23 4.15 -26.71
N LEU A 64 14.92 3.08 -25.98
CA LEU A 64 15.83 2.51 -24.99
C LEU A 64 17.08 1.92 -25.64
N SER A 65 16.92 1.18 -26.74
CA SER A 65 18.07 0.61 -27.46
C SER A 65 18.98 1.71 -28.01
N HIS A 66 18.42 2.74 -28.65
CA HIS A 66 19.19 3.88 -29.14
C HIS A 66 19.87 4.67 -28.01
N TYR A 67 19.20 4.85 -26.86
CA TYR A 67 19.80 5.51 -25.70
C TYR A 67 21.01 4.71 -25.17
N ILE A 68 20.88 3.39 -25.08
CA ILE A 68 21.96 2.50 -24.64
C ILE A 68 23.10 2.50 -25.66
N GLU A 69 22.82 2.35 -26.95
CA GLU A 69 23.81 2.39 -28.02
C GLU A 69 24.64 3.67 -27.98
N ASN A 70 23.99 4.83 -27.81
CA ASN A 70 24.69 6.11 -27.70
C ASN A 70 25.57 6.24 -26.45
N LYS A 71 25.23 5.56 -25.36
CA LYS A 71 25.99 5.66 -24.10
C LYS A 71 27.08 4.60 -23.97
N LEU A 72 26.80 3.39 -24.41
CA LEU A 72 27.65 2.20 -24.23
C LEU A 72 28.42 1.82 -25.50
N LYS A 73 28.13 2.46 -26.66
CA LYS A 73 28.73 2.14 -27.97
C LYS A 73 28.61 0.65 -28.35
N THR A 74 27.60 -0.02 -27.81
CA THR A 74 27.32 -1.44 -28.03
C THR A 74 25.90 -1.57 -28.55
N SER A 75 25.71 -2.34 -29.63
CA SER A 75 24.39 -2.69 -30.15
C SER A 75 23.72 -3.69 -29.23
N ILE A 76 22.62 -3.27 -28.60
CA ILE A 76 21.72 -4.18 -27.91
C ILE A 76 20.59 -4.50 -28.89
N ASP A 77 20.37 -5.78 -29.13
CA ASP A 77 19.24 -6.20 -29.96
C ASP A 77 17.93 -5.71 -29.32
N LYS A 78 16.94 -5.35 -30.14
CA LYS A 78 15.67 -4.78 -29.68
C LYS A 78 14.77 -5.85 -29.06
N ASP A 79 15.29 -6.59 -28.09
CA ASP A 79 14.56 -7.63 -27.40
C ASP A 79 13.50 -6.99 -26.48
N LEU A 80 12.27 -6.95 -27.01
CA LEU A 80 11.08 -6.47 -26.31
C LEU A 80 10.87 -7.19 -24.97
N ASN A 81 11.34 -8.43 -24.84
CA ASN A 81 11.15 -9.22 -23.63
C ASN A 81 12.04 -8.73 -22.48
N LEU A 82 13.26 -8.26 -22.78
CA LEU A 82 14.18 -7.77 -21.75
C LEU A 82 13.64 -6.49 -21.11
N PHE A 83 13.26 -5.51 -21.92
CA PHE A 83 12.72 -4.25 -21.41
C PHE A 83 11.38 -4.45 -20.70
N GLY A 84 10.50 -5.29 -21.24
CA GLY A 84 9.26 -5.67 -20.57
C GLY A 84 9.51 -6.27 -19.17
N THR A 85 10.45 -7.21 -19.06
CA THR A 85 10.83 -7.83 -17.78
C THR A 85 11.41 -6.82 -16.79
N LEU A 86 12.23 -5.88 -17.26
CA LEU A 86 12.79 -4.82 -16.43
C LEU A 86 11.69 -3.92 -15.83
N PHE A 87 10.71 -3.51 -16.64
CA PHE A 87 9.59 -2.71 -16.14
C PHE A 87 8.75 -3.47 -15.12
N TRP A 88 8.52 -4.78 -15.33
CA TRP A 88 7.85 -5.63 -14.35
C TRP A 88 8.61 -5.72 -13.03
N PHE A 89 9.93 -5.85 -13.09
CA PHE A 89 10.78 -5.83 -11.90
C PHE A 89 10.68 -4.49 -11.14
N LEU A 90 10.72 -3.36 -11.86
CA LEU A 90 10.53 -2.03 -11.27
C LEU A 90 9.16 -1.89 -10.62
N LEU A 91 8.10 -2.31 -11.33
CA LEU A 91 6.73 -2.24 -10.82
C LEU A 91 6.59 -3.09 -9.55
N PHE A 92 7.11 -4.31 -9.52
CA PHE A 92 7.11 -5.17 -8.34
C PHE A 92 7.89 -4.56 -7.16
N GLY A 93 9.12 -4.09 -7.41
CA GLY A 93 9.98 -3.54 -6.37
C GLY A 93 9.39 -2.29 -5.72
N PHE A 94 8.88 -1.35 -6.53
CA PHE A 94 8.29 -0.12 -6.00
C PHE A 94 6.92 -0.36 -5.37
N SER A 95 6.06 -1.18 -5.96
CA SER A 95 4.72 -1.46 -5.41
C SER A 95 4.81 -2.19 -4.07
N SER A 96 5.70 -3.18 -3.94
CA SER A 96 5.92 -3.88 -2.68
C SER A 96 6.40 -2.95 -1.57
N ARG A 97 7.33 -2.03 -1.86
CA ARG A 97 7.80 -1.02 -0.89
C ARG A 97 6.72 -0.01 -0.54
N TYR A 98 5.91 0.40 -1.50
CA TYR A 98 4.77 1.26 -1.26
C TYR A 98 3.75 0.58 -0.34
N TYR A 99 3.36 -0.66 -0.61
CA TYR A 99 2.44 -1.44 0.22
C TYR A 99 2.94 -1.61 1.66
N GLN A 100 4.22 -1.96 1.84
CA GLN A 100 4.84 -2.05 3.17
C GLN A 100 4.73 -0.72 3.92
N THR A 101 5.02 0.39 3.25
CA THR A 101 4.98 1.73 3.86
C THR A 101 3.56 2.12 4.26
N VAL A 102 2.55 1.84 3.43
CA VAL A 102 1.15 2.13 3.77
C VAL A 102 0.69 1.30 4.98
N ILE A 103 1.02 0.00 5.04
CA ILE A 103 0.69 -0.84 6.19
C ILE A 103 1.39 -0.34 7.46
N GLU A 104 2.64 0.11 7.35
CA GLU A 104 3.40 0.68 8.47
C GLU A 104 2.74 1.95 9.03
N ILE A 105 2.29 2.86 8.16
CA ILE A 105 1.57 4.08 8.53
C ILE A 105 0.30 3.74 9.31
N GLU A 106 -0.52 2.82 8.82
CA GLU A 106 -1.76 2.41 9.50
C GLU A 106 -1.50 1.76 10.86
N ARG A 107 -0.42 0.99 10.99
CA ARG A 107 -0.02 0.42 12.28
C ARG A 107 0.40 1.50 13.27
N GLN A 108 1.13 2.51 12.80
CA GLN A 108 1.58 3.63 13.63
C GLN A 108 0.42 4.51 14.10
N TYR A 109 -0.62 4.71 13.27
CA TYR A 109 -1.82 5.44 13.70
C TYR A 109 -2.46 4.83 14.96
N ASN A 110 -2.65 3.50 14.96
CA ASN A 110 -3.21 2.81 16.13
C ASN A 110 -2.31 2.99 17.35
N TYR A 111 -1.01 2.81 17.17
CA TYR A 111 -0.04 2.95 18.26
C TYR A 111 0.01 4.38 18.84
N ILE A 112 -0.05 5.40 17.98
CA ILE A 112 -0.12 6.80 18.41
C ILE A 112 -1.41 7.05 19.22
N HIS A 113 -2.54 6.47 18.79
CA HIS A 113 -3.80 6.59 19.53
C HIS A 113 -3.71 5.98 20.93
N ASP A 114 -3.12 4.79 21.05
CA ASP A 114 -2.89 4.13 22.33
C ASP A 114 -1.99 4.99 23.25
N LEU A 115 -0.93 5.59 22.69
CA LEU A 115 -0.06 6.52 23.43
C LEU A 115 -0.81 7.77 23.90
N GLU A 116 -1.64 8.36 23.04
CA GLU A 116 -2.46 9.53 23.40
C GLU A 116 -3.46 9.20 24.52
N GLU A 117 -4.05 7.99 24.53
CA GLU A 117 -4.93 7.56 25.61
C GLU A 117 -4.18 7.45 26.95
N ILE A 118 -3.00 6.82 26.96
CA ILE A 118 -2.15 6.71 28.16
C ILE A 118 -1.73 8.09 28.65
N LEU A 119 -1.27 8.97 27.75
CA LEU A 119 -0.81 10.32 28.11
C LEU A 119 -1.94 11.20 28.67
N ASN A 120 -3.12 11.17 28.04
CA ASN A 120 -4.27 11.94 28.50
C ASN A 120 -4.86 11.42 29.81
N SER A 121 -4.64 10.14 30.17
CA SER A 121 -5.09 9.60 31.46
C SER A 121 -4.54 10.35 32.68
N LYS A 122 -3.39 11.02 32.54
CA LYS A 122 -2.79 11.87 33.58
C LYS A 122 -3.49 13.22 33.74
N TYR A 123 -4.23 13.67 32.74
CA TYR A 123 -4.92 14.96 32.74
C TYR A 123 -6.44 14.76 32.77
N ALA A 124 -6.98 14.57 33.98
CA ALA A 124 -8.41 14.40 34.17
C ALA A 124 -9.20 15.56 33.53
N GLY A 125 -10.12 15.23 32.63
CA GLY A 125 -11.04 16.18 32.01
C GLY A 125 -10.47 17.07 30.89
N THR A 126 -9.21 16.86 30.46
CA THR A 126 -8.65 17.62 29.33
C THR A 126 -8.00 16.69 28.30
N CYS A 127 -8.18 17.02 27.02
CA CYS A 127 -7.61 16.26 25.91
C CYS A 127 -6.45 17.07 25.31
N ILE A 128 -5.26 16.93 25.90
CA ILE A 128 -4.08 17.73 25.58
C ILE A 128 -3.33 17.11 24.39
N PHE A 129 -3.16 15.78 24.40
CA PHE A 129 -2.47 15.06 23.33
C PHE A 129 -3.50 14.57 22.31
N THR A 130 -3.65 15.30 21.20
CA THR A 130 -4.71 15.05 20.19
C THR A 130 -4.24 15.21 18.75
N ARG A 131 -2.93 15.07 18.52
CA ARG A 131 -2.29 15.47 17.27
C ARG A 131 -2.74 14.62 16.08
N GLU A 132 -2.91 13.32 16.26
CA GLU A 132 -3.45 12.39 15.25
C GLU A 132 -4.69 11.61 15.76
N GLY A 133 -5.08 11.76 17.03
CA GLY A 133 -6.26 11.11 17.61
C GLY A 133 -7.54 11.95 17.53
N LYS A 134 -8.19 12.18 18.68
CA LYS A 134 -9.60 12.63 18.72
C LYS A 134 -9.85 13.95 17.96
N ALA A 135 -8.96 14.94 18.08
CA ALA A 135 -9.16 16.23 17.41
C ALA A 135 -9.04 16.11 15.87
N TYR A 136 -8.14 15.26 15.37
CA TYR A 136 -8.01 15.01 13.93
C TYR A 136 -9.18 14.19 13.37
N LEU A 137 -9.71 13.23 14.15
CA LEU A 137 -10.83 12.38 13.75
C LEU A 137 -12.21 13.07 13.83
N ASP A 138 -12.40 13.99 14.78
CA ASP A 138 -13.68 14.69 15.01
C ASP A 138 -14.14 15.52 13.80
N LYS A 139 -13.18 16.09 13.05
CA LYS A 139 -13.43 16.82 11.79
C LYS A 139 -12.61 16.26 10.65
N TYR A 140 -12.60 14.93 10.50
CA TYR A 140 -11.81 14.31 9.44
C TYR A 140 -12.24 14.86 8.07
N PRO A 141 -11.37 15.60 7.35
CA PRO A 141 -11.78 16.31 6.16
C PRO A 141 -12.19 15.32 5.07
N LEU A 142 -13.26 15.64 4.31
CA LEU A 142 -13.69 14.82 3.18
C LEU A 142 -12.55 14.54 2.19
N PHE A 143 -11.70 15.55 1.96
CA PHE A 143 -10.51 15.41 1.12
C PHE A 143 -9.55 14.33 1.63
N SER A 144 -9.29 14.28 2.94
CA SER A 144 -8.43 13.24 3.54
C SER A 144 -9.03 11.84 3.42
N SER A 145 -10.36 11.72 3.33
CA SER A 145 -11.04 10.43 3.06
C SER A 145 -10.82 9.99 1.62
N TRP A 146 -10.95 10.92 0.67
CA TRP A 146 -10.68 10.66 -0.74
C TRP A 146 -9.23 10.27 -0.99
N VAL A 147 -8.28 10.98 -0.37
CA VAL A 147 -6.85 10.68 -0.46
C VAL A 147 -6.53 9.31 0.14
N ARG A 148 -7.14 8.97 1.29
CA ARG A 148 -7.02 7.61 1.87
C ARG A 148 -7.54 6.55 0.91
N TRP A 149 -8.71 6.75 0.32
CA TRP A 149 -9.28 5.82 -0.66
C TRP A 149 -8.37 5.67 -1.89
N LEU A 150 -7.81 6.76 -2.41
CA LEU A 150 -6.87 6.76 -3.52
C LEU A 150 -5.66 5.86 -3.23
N TYR A 151 -5.04 6.04 -2.07
CA TYR A 151 -3.82 5.32 -1.69
C TYR A 151 -4.05 3.85 -1.34
N THR A 152 -5.24 3.50 -0.84
CA THR A 152 -5.53 2.18 -0.28
C THR A 152 -6.33 1.27 -1.20
N TRP A 153 -7.18 1.82 -2.06
CA TRP A 153 -8.01 1.07 -3.00
C TRP A 153 -7.67 1.35 -4.45
N ALA A 154 -7.72 2.62 -4.87
CA ALA A 154 -7.62 2.96 -6.28
C ALA A 154 -6.30 2.48 -6.88
N PHE A 155 -5.20 2.76 -6.18
CA PHE A 155 -3.87 2.43 -6.69
C PHE A 155 -3.63 0.90 -6.86
N PRO A 156 -3.90 0.03 -5.87
CA PRO A 156 -3.88 -1.42 -6.06
C PRO A 156 -4.78 -1.93 -7.18
N LEU A 157 -6.00 -1.38 -7.30
CA LEU A 157 -6.95 -1.80 -8.32
C LEU A 157 -6.48 -1.47 -9.73
N ILE A 158 -5.83 -0.32 -9.91
CA ILE A 158 -5.21 0.06 -11.18
C ILE A 158 -4.09 -0.91 -11.55
N ILE A 159 -3.25 -1.32 -10.59
CA ILE A 159 -2.20 -2.33 -10.83
C ILE A 159 -2.82 -3.67 -11.23
N LEU A 160 -3.86 -4.13 -10.54
CA LEU A 160 -4.57 -5.36 -10.89
C LEU A 160 -5.16 -5.29 -12.30
N LEU A 161 -5.79 -4.16 -12.66
CA LEU A 161 -6.31 -3.94 -14.00
C LEU A 161 -5.21 -4.05 -15.07
N CYS A 162 -4.04 -3.45 -14.83
CA CYS A 162 -2.91 -3.53 -15.76
C CYS A 162 -2.41 -4.98 -15.94
N ILE A 163 -2.33 -5.74 -14.84
CA ILE A 163 -1.96 -7.17 -14.88
C ILE A 163 -3.00 -7.96 -15.66
N SER A 164 -4.29 -7.72 -15.42
CA SER A 164 -5.37 -8.42 -16.12
C SER A 164 -5.36 -8.18 -17.63
N ILE A 165 -5.17 -6.93 -18.07
CA ILE A 165 -5.03 -6.59 -19.49
C ILE A 165 -3.83 -7.34 -20.09
N ARG A 166 -2.69 -7.32 -19.42
CA ARG A 166 -1.49 -7.99 -19.93
C ARG A 166 -1.64 -9.50 -20.05
N ILE A 167 -2.23 -10.14 -19.03
CA ILE A 167 -2.52 -11.58 -19.06
C ILE A 167 -3.43 -11.92 -20.24
N TYR A 168 -4.47 -11.09 -20.48
CA TYR A 168 -5.38 -11.29 -21.60
C TYR A 168 -4.65 -11.23 -22.95
N ASP A 169 -3.81 -10.22 -23.15
CA ASP A 169 -3.03 -10.05 -24.40
C ASP A 169 -2.08 -11.23 -24.65
N GLU A 170 -1.42 -11.73 -23.60
CA GLU A 170 -0.50 -12.87 -23.73
C GLU A 170 -1.22 -14.19 -23.94
N LEU A 171 -2.38 -14.37 -23.31
CA LEU A 171 -3.20 -15.56 -23.51
C LEU A 171 -3.80 -15.61 -24.92
N ALA A 172 -4.12 -14.45 -25.52
CA ALA A 172 -4.53 -14.37 -26.92
C ALA A 172 -3.41 -14.77 -27.90
N ASN A 173 -2.13 -14.56 -27.51
CA ASN A 173 -0.95 -14.77 -28.35
C ASN A 173 -0.08 -15.98 -27.90
N TYR A 174 -0.61 -16.87 -27.07
CA TYR A 174 0.17 -17.89 -26.35
C TYR A 174 0.98 -18.83 -27.26
N LYS A 175 0.48 -19.13 -28.48
CA LYS A 175 1.17 -20.00 -29.45
C LYS A 175 2.44 -19.37 -30.02
N ALA A 176 2.50 -18.05 -30.11
CA ALA A 176 3.64 -17.32 -30.67
C ALA A 176 4.75 -17.10 -29.63
N LEU A 177 4.40 -17.04 -28.34
CA LEU A 177 5.31 -16.60 -27.28
C LEU A 177 6.12 -17.75 -26.62
N GLY A 178 5.60 -18.98 -26.61
CA GLY A 178 6.36 -20.16 -26.14
C GLY A 178 7.03 -19.98 -24.77
N LEU A 179 8.34 -20.26 -24.68
CA LEU A 179 9.13 -20.13 -23.44
C LEU A 179 9.36 -18.67 -22.99
N ALA A 180 9.19 -17.68 -23.87
CA ALA A 180 9.36 -16.28 -23.52
C ALA A 180 8.25 -15.75 -22.57
N LEU A 181 7.16 -16.52 -22.39
CA LEU A 181 6.08 -16.22 -21.44
C LEU A 181 6.50 -16.38 -19.98
N VAL A 182 7.47 -17.26 -19.69
CA VAL A 182 7.76 -17.69 -18.31
C VAL A 182 8.12 -16.53 -17.39
N PRO A 183 9.03 -15.59 -17.77
CA PRO A 183 9.36 -14.45 -16.92
C PRO A 183 8.14 -13.56 -16.63
N GLY A 184 7.32 -13.28 -17.65
CA GLY A 184 6.11 -12.46 -17.51
C GLY A 184 5.13 -13.06 -16.50
N VAL A 185 4.80 -14.34 -16.66
CA VAL A 185 3.88 -15.06 -15.76
C VAL A 185 4.35 -15.03 -14.31
N VAL A 186 5.66 -15.21 -14.07
CA VAL A 186 6.23 -15.13 -12.71
C VAL A 186 5.99 -13.75 -12.10
N PHE A 187 6.24 -12.67 -12.84
CA PHE A 187 5.99 -11.32 -12.34
C PHE A 187 4.51 -11.02 -12.12
N TYR A 188 3.60 -11.54 -12.97
CA TYR A 188 2.16 -11.37 -12.77
C TYR A 188 1.71 -11.99 -11.45
N LEU A 189 2.19 -13.20 -11.17
CA LEU A 189 1.89 -13.88 -9.91
C LEU A 189 2.48 -13.12 -8.73
N LEU A 190 3.74 -12.67 -8.81
CA LEU A 190 4.37 -11.93 -7.72
C LEU A 190 3.64 -10.62 -7.40
N VAL A 191 3.39 -9.77 -8.41
CA VAL A 191 2.70 -8.49 -8.22
C VAL A 191 1.24 -8.73 -7.80
N GLY A 192 0.56 -9.70 -8.41
CA GLY A 192 -0.81 -10.07 -8.08
C GLY A 192 -0.96 -10.55 -6.63
N ILE A 193 -0.13 -11.52 -6.21
CA ILE A 193 -0.12 -12.04 -4.84
C ILE A 193 0.18 -10.92 -3.84
N PHE A 194 1.22 -10.11 -4.07
CA PHE A 194 1.54 -8.99 -3.16
C PHE A 194 0.40 -7.98 -3.05
N THR A 195 -0.27 -7.68 -4.16
CA THR A 195 -1.39 -6.75 -4.18
C THR A 195 -2.60 -7.31 -3.44
N ILE A 196 -2.91 -8.60 -3.62
CA ILE A 196 -3.99 -9.28 -2.89
C ILE A 196 -3.68 -9.34 -1.39
N LEU A 197 -2.45 -9.70 -1.01
CA LEU A 197 -2.01 -9.72 0.39
C LEU A 197 -2.11 -8.34 1.04
N TYR A 198 -1.71 -7.29 0.31
CA TYR A 198 -1.84 -5.91 0.75
C TYR A 198 -3.30 -5.53 1.04
N ILE A 199 -4.19 -5.73 0.06
CA ILE A 199 -5.63 -5.44 0.20
C ILE A 199 -6.22 -6.25 1.37
N GLY A 200 -5.88 -7.54 1.45
CA GLY A 200 -6.35 -8.44 2.50
C GLY A 200 -5.91 -8.00 3.90
N LYS A 201 -4.65 -7.58 4.06
CA LYS A 201 -4.12 -7.09 5.34
C LYS A 201 -4.80 -5.79 5.76
N LEU A 202 -4.82 -4.82 4.85
CA LEU A 202 -5.29 -3.46 5.10
C LEU A 202 -6.80 -3.41 5.38
N HIS A 203 -7.57 -4.17 4.61
CA HIS A 203 -9.03 -4.19 4.71
C HIS A 203 -9.55 -5.42 5.45
N SER A 204 -8.70 -6.14 6.17
CA SER A 204 -9.07 -7.35 6.93
C SER A 204 -10.32 -7.17 7.80
N LEU A 205 -10.47 -6.02 8.47
CA LEU A 205 -11.64 -5.70 9.29
C LEU A 205 -12.91 -5.50 8.45
N SER A 206 -12.83 -4.76 7.35
CA SER A 206 -13.94 -4.52 6.43
C SER A 206 -14.35 -5.80 5.71
N LEU A 207 -13.37 -6.60 5.26
CA LEU A 207 -13.55 -7.90 4.61
C LEU A 207 -14.20 -8.91 5.56
N ARG A 208 -13.76 -8.97 6.82
CA ARG A 208 -14.40 -9.81 7.85
C ARG A 208 -15.87 -9.43 8.08
N LYS A 209 -16.19 -8.13 8.11
CA LYS A 209 -17.59 -7.66 8.23
C LYS A 209 -18.42 -8.05 7.00
N LEU A 210 -17.87 -7.91 5.80
CA LEU A 210 -18.51 -8.29 4.53
C LEU A 210 -18.76 -9.79 4.44
N LEU A 211 -17.75 -10.61 4.76
CA LEU A 211 -17.85 -12.07 4.79
C LEU A 211 -18.90 -12.55 5.81
N LYS A 212 -18.97 -11.93 6.99
CA LYS A 212 -20.03 -12.22 7.97
C LYS A 212 -21.42 -11.91 7.42
N ARG A 213 -21.59 -10.79 6.70
CA ARG A 213 -22.87 -10.43 6.06
C ARG A 213 -23.26 -11.42 4.96
N VAL A 214 -22.33 -11.76 4.07
CA VAL A 214 -22.57 -12.73 2.98
C VAL A 214 -22.94 -14.10 3.56
N LYS A 215 -22.20 -14.57 4.58
CA LYS A 215 -22.52 -15.82 5.27
C LYS A 215 -23.92 -15.80 5.90
N ALA A 216 -24.29 -14.72 6.59
CA ALA A 216 -25.63 -14.58 7.16
C ALA A 216 -26.75 -14.60 6.09
N THR A 217 -26.51 -14.01 4.91
CA THR A 217 -27.46 -14.06 3.79
C THR A 217 -27.59 -15.46 3.18
N ILE A 218 -26.49 -16.21 3.10
CA ILE A 218 -26.50 -17.61 2.62
C ILE A 218 -27.21 -18.50 3.63
N ASP A 219 -26.88 -18.40 4.92
CA ASP A 219 -27.47 -19.21 5.99
C ASP A 219 -29.00 -18.98 6.12
N HIS A 220 -29.47 -17.74 5.93
CA HIS A 220 -30.90 -17.40 5.88
C HIS A 220 -31.61 -18.02 4.66
N LYS A 221 -30.92 -18.18 3.52
CA LYS A 221 -31.50 -18.76 2.30
C LYS A 221 -31.51 -20.30 2.33
N SER A 222 -30.74 -20.93 3.21
CA SER A 222 -30.64 -22.38 3.38
C SER A 222 -31.49 -22.96 4.52
N SER A 223 -32.26 -22.13 5.25
CA SER A 223 -33.22 -22.63 6.23
C SER A 223 -34.48 -23.11 5.50
N PRO A 224 -34.82 -24.41 5.53
CA PRO A 224 -36.07 -24.89 4.96
C PRO A 224 -37.24 -24.35 5.80
N GLU A 225 -38.29 -23.89 5.11
CA GLU A 225 -39.64 -23.74 5.70
C GLU A 225 -40.23 -25.12 6.05
#